data_AF-F0F851-F1
#
_entry.id   AF-F0F851-F1
#
_cell.length_a   1.000
_cell.length_b   1.000
_cell.length_c   1.000
_cell.angle_alpha   90.00
_cell.angle_beta   90.00
_cell.angle_gamma   90.00
#
_symmetry.space_group_name_H-M   'P 1'
#
loop_
_entity.id
_entity.type
_entity.pdbx_description
1 polymer ?
#
loop_
_entity_poly.entity_id
_entity_poly.type
_entity_poly.pdbx_seq_one_letter_code
_entity_poly.pdbx_strand_id
1 'polypeptide(L)'
;MSIDNLDIVKRLIAEKECGRVEFKETTGQLERGMETLCAFLNGEGGTVLFGVTDKEKIIGQDVSDKTKRDIADAINRLEPVAMVQISYAPLPDSEKKVIVFRVEDSRLNRPFCYKGRPYMRVESATTTMPQSKYNELLLQHEKVWHSWETYPNTDLKITDLDEEEIHKTVRLGIEYGRLPESTGDEVPIILEKLNLLEGGVLKNAAAVLFAKKKLVHYPQNLLRLARFRGTDKTVFIDNKRVHGNLFHLLDEAMAFVFRHLSLSGTTDALEREEHLEIPHKAIREAVINSLCHRSYRDIGGSVAIAIYDDRVEIENPGSFPSEWDMNKIKSEHGSKPHNPLIADTLYVRKVLESWGRGINLIIEECQKVNLPEPEYQITTNEVKLVFRYKVAGQETGQETGQVAGQVAGQVMSLVSALGNDILPLKEIMERLSLRGRDNFLTSYLNPALREGLVEQTHPENPKHRNQKYRLTEAGKIILSKGNRKDG
;
A
#
# COMPACT_ATOMS: atom_id res chain seq x y z
N MET A 1 12.63 -32.27 17.78
CA MET A 1 12.46 -33.70 18.13
C MET A 1 13.78 -34.38 17.79
N SER A 2 14.50 -35.00 18.73
CA SER A 2 15.78 -35.67 18.42
C SER A 2 15.48 -36.87 17.52
N ILE A 3 15.94 -36.81 16.27
CA ILE A 3 15.71 -37.79 15.20
C ILE A 3 16.74 -38.94 15.22
N ASP A 4 17.51 -39.07 16.30
CA ASP A 4 18.52 -40.13 16.51
C ASP A 4 17.89 -41.45 17.01
N ASN A 5 16.56 -41.49 17.14
CA ASN A 5 15.82 -42.60 17.71
C ASN A 5 15.17 -43.49 16.63
N LEU A 6 15.48 -44.78 16.67
CA LEU A 6 14.92 -45.79 15.78
C LEU A 6 13.39 -45.88 15.85
N ASP A 7 12.76 -45.55 16.98
CA ASP A 7 11.30 -45.52 17.11
C ASP A 7 10.65 -44.36 16.34
N ILE A 8 11.40 -43.29 16.07
CA ILE A 8 10.95 -42.22 15.17
C ILE A 8 11.09 -42.68 13.72
N VAL A 9 12.20 -43.34 13.39
CA VAL A 9 12.40 -43.95 12.06
C VAL A 9 11.28 -44.94 11.73
N LYS A 10 10.93 -45.84 12.65
CA LYS A 10 9.81 -46.79 12.47
C LYS A 10 8.46 -46.10 12.26
N ARG A 11 8.21 -44.98 12.95
CA ARG A 11 6.98 -44.17 12.76
C ARG A 11 6.93 -43.53 11.37
N LEU A 12 8.03 -42.94 10.91
CA LEU A 12 8.13 -42.37 9.57
C LEU A 12 7.99 -43.44 8.48
N ILE A 13 8.51 -44.65 8.70
CA ILE A 13 8.33 -45.77 7.78
C ILE A 13 6.86 -46.18 7.68
N ALA A 14 6.11 -46.15 8.79
CA ALA A 14 4.69 -46.47 8.80
C ALA A 14 3.82 -45.45 8.03
N GLU A 15 4.31 -44.21 7.85
CA GLU A 15 3.67 -43.20 7.00
C GLU A 15 3.82 -43.48 5.50
N LYS A 16 4.74 -44.39 5.14
CA LYS A 16 5.15 -44.72 3.76
C LYS A 16 5.75 -43.52 3.01
N GLU A 17 6.24 -43.75 1.80
CA GLU A 17 6.65 -42.64 0.94
C GLU A 17 5.44 -41.77 0.60
N CYS A 18 5.56 -40.48 0.89
CA CYS A 18 4.49 -39.51 0.72
C CYS A 18 5.08 -38.13 0.37
N GLY A 19 4.25 -37.09 0.33
CA GLY A 19 4.69 -35.71 0.08
C GLY A 19 5.75 -35.16 1.05
N ARG A 20 6.06 -35.87 2.16
CA ARG A 20 6.99 -35.41 3.20
C ARG A 20 8.00 -36.45 3.68
N VAL A 21 7.95 -37.68 3.16
CA VAL A 21 8.84 -38.78 3.55
C VAL A 21 9.33 -39.50 2.29
N GLU A 22 10.64 -39.77 2.23
CA GLU A 22 11.31 -40.46 1.12
C GLU A 22 12.27 -41.52 1.64
N PHE A 23 12.30 -42.69 1.01
CA PHE A 23 13.24 -43.76 1.32
C PHE A 23 14.31 -43.91 0.24
N LYS A 24 15.51 -44.24 0.69
CA LYS A 24 16.64 -44.62 -0.16
C LYS A 24 17.30 -45.84 0.45
N GLU A 25 17.54 -46.85 -0.36
CA GLU A 25 18.18 -48.07 0.08
C GLU A 25 19.62 -47.79 0.52
N THR A 26 20.33 -46.99 -0.26
CA THR A 26 21.77 -46.76 -0.05
C THR A 26 22.20 -45.32 -0.26
N THR A 27 23.32 -44.94 0.34
CA THR A 27 24.01 -43.67 0.04
C THR A 27 24.54 -43.58 -1.39
N GLY A 28 24.55 -44.69 -2.15
CA GLY A 28 24.73 -44.65 -3.60
C GLY A 28 23.63 -43.84 -4.33
N GLN A 29 22.49 -43.63 -3.68
CA GLN A 29 21.38 -42.81 -4.17
C GLN A 29 21.36 -41.41 -3.52
N LEU A 30 22.47 -40.96 -2.91
CA LEU A 30 22.56 -39.67 -2.20
C LEU A 30 22.10 -38.51 -3.08
N GLU A 31 22.51 -38.49 -4.35
CA GLU A 31 22.10 -37.47 -5.32
C GLU A 31 20.57 -37.35 -5.41
N ARG A 32 19.87 -38.47 -5.64
CA ARG A 32 18.40 -38.50 -5.71
C ARG A 32 17.76 -38.13 -4.38
N GLY A 33 18.36 -38.53 -3.25
CA GLY A 33 17.90 -38.11 -1.94
C GLY A 33 18.00 -36.59 -1.74
N MET A 34 19.05 -35.95 -2.26
CA MET A 34 19.22 -34.50 -2.20
C MET A 34 18.29 -33.74 -3.15
N GLU A 35 17.99 -34.28 -4.34
CA GLU A 35 16.94 -33.75 -5.23
C GLU A 35 15.59 -33.73 -4.49
N THR A 36 15.26 -34.81 -3.79
CA THR A 36 14.05 -34.88 -2.96
C THR A 36 14.11 -33.94 -1.76
N LEU A 37 15.26 -33.81 -1.10
CA LEU A 37 15.42 -32.87 0.02
C LEU A 37 15.23 -31.41 -0.44
N CYS A 38 15.72 -31.06 -1.63
CA CYS A 38 15.48 -29.77 -2.28
C CYS A 38 13.98 -29.57 -2.57
N ALA A 39 13.29 -30.59 -3.06
CA ALA A 39 11.85 -30.55 -3.25
C ALA A 39 11.08 -30.32 -1.94
N PHE A 40 11.52 -30.93 -0.83
CA PHE A 40 10.93 -30.68 0.49
C PHE A 40 11.15 -29.25 0.99
N LEU A 41 12.33 -28.66 0.77
CA LEU A 41 12.60 -27.25 1.09
C LEU A 41 11.69 -26.29 0.30
N ASN A 42 11.36 -26.65 -0.94
CA ASN A 42 10.39 -25.94 -1.79
C ASN A 42 8.91 -26.22 -1.44
N GLY A 43 8.67 -27.21 -0.59
CA GLY A 43 7.37 -27.56 -0.01
C GLY A 43 7.35 -27.32 1.50
N GLU A 44 6.58 -28.13 2.23
CA GLU A 44 6.32 -27.95 3.67
C GLU A 44 7.41 -28.57 4.57
N GLY A 45 8.62 -28.80 4.04
CA GLY A 45 9.64 -29.60 4.71
C GLY A 45 9.33 -31.10 4.68
N GLY A 46 10.28 -31.90 5.13
CA GLY A 46 10.20 -33.36 5.01
C GLY A 46 11.45 -34.08 5.49
N THR A 47 11.44 -35.41 5.34
CA THR A 47 12.50 -36.30 5.81
C THR A 47 12.92 -37.30 4.72
N VAL A 48 14.22 -37.44 4.50
CA VAL A 48 14.82 -38.48 3.64
C VAL A 48 15.54 -39.49 4.53
N LEU A 49 15.24 -40.78 4.36
CA LEU A 49 15.86 -41.88 5.10
C LEU A 49 16.74 -42.72 4.17
N PHE A 50 18.01 -42.93 4.53
CA PHE A 50 18.91 -43.87 3.86
C PHE A 50 19.08 -45.15 4.67
N GLY A 51 19.08 -46.30 4.01
CA GLY A 51 19.09 -47.62 4.65
C GLY A 51 17.70 -48.22 4.81
N VAL A 52 16.72 -47.74 4.04
CA VAL A 52 15.34 -48.25 4.02
C VAL A 52 14.96 -48.54 2.57
N THR A 53 14.45 -49.75 2.31
CA THR A 53 13.99 -50.15 0.97
C THR A 53 12.63 -49.56 0.64
N ASP A 54 12.29 -49.51 -0.65
CA ASP A 54 10.95 -49.12 -1.14
C ASP A 54 9.82 -50.02 -0.59
N LYS A 55 10.17 -51.24 -0.12
CA LYS A 55 9.28 -52.18 0.59
C LYS A 55 9.30 -51.99 2.11
N GLU A 56 9.68 -50.81 2.59
CA GLU A 56 9.64 -50.39 4.00
C GLU A 56 10.57 -51.20 4.94
N LYS A 57 11.44 -52.06 4.39
CA LYS A 57 12.41 -52.85 5.15
C LYS A 57 13.64 -52.01 5.51
N ILE A 58 14.00 -51.99 6.79
CA ILE A 58 15.24 -51.37 7.26
C ILE A 58 16.42 -52.32 7.02
N ILE A 59 17.40 -51.86 6.27
CA ILE A 59 18.64 -52.59 5.93
C ILE A 59 19.90 -51.92 6.50
N GLY A 60 19.82 -50.64 6.82
CA GLY A 60 20.93 -49.85 7.37
C GLY A 60 22.03 -49.54 6.36
N GLN A 61 22.93 -48.65 6.76
CA GLN A 61 24.10 -48.22 6.00
C GLN A 61 25.35 -48.23 6.88
N ASP A 62 26.49 -48.52 6.26
CA ASP A 62 27.80 -48.35 6.88
C ASP A 62 28.20 -46.86 6.84
N VAL A 63 28.37 -46.25 8.02
CA VAL A 63 28.65 -44.81 8.14
C VAL A 63 30.13 -44.60 8.45
N SER A 64 30.91 -44.34 7.41
CA SER A 64 32.33 -44.00 7.50
C SER A 64 32.57 -42.49 7.50
N ASP A 65 33.80 -42.04 7.78
CA ASP A 65 34.18 -40.63 7.63
C ASP A 65 34.11 -40.14 6.18
N LYS A 66 34.28 -41.04 5.21
CA LYS A 66 34.01 -40.72 3.80
C LYS A 66 32.53 -40.43 3.59
N THR A 67 31.64 -41.29 4.11
CA THR A 67 30.19 -41.10 4.04
C THR A 67 29.78 -39.74 4.58
N LYS A 68 30.31 -39.32 5.74
CA LYS A 68 30.01 -38.02 6.35
C LYS A 68 30.48 -36.83 5.50
N ARG A 69 31.67 -36.93 4.89
CA ARG A 69 32.20 -35.91 3.97
C ARG A 69 31.36 -35.79 2.71
N ASP A 70 31.00 -36.91 2.10
CA ASP A 70 30.15 -36.94 0.90
C ASP A 70 28.78 -36.29 1.17
N ILE A 71 28.21 -36.52 2.37
CA ILE A 71 26.96 -35.88 2.82
C ILE A 71 27.13 -34.37 2.97
N ALA A 72 28.21 -33.91 3.60
CA ALA A 72 28.48 -32.48 3.77
C ALA A 72 28.64 -31.77 2.42
N ASP A 73 29.41 -32.36 1.50
CA ASP A 73 29.59 -31.85 0.13
C ASP A 73 28.27 -31.83 -0.65
N ALA A 74 27.41 -32.81 -0.43
CA ALA A 74 26.09 -32.83 -1.03
C ALA A 74 25.22 -31.69 -0.48
N ILE A 75 25.15 -31.49 0.84
CA ILE A 75 24.36 -30.40 1.43
C ILE A 75 24.83 -29.02 0.95
N ASN A 76 26.14 -28.81 0.81
CA ASN A 76 26.72 -27.55 0.32
C ASN A 76 26.35 -27.19 -1.12
N ARG A 77 25.70 -28.09 -1.87
CA ARG A 77 25.21 -27.84 -3.24
C ARG A 77 23.74 -27.39 -3.27
N LEU A 78 23.12 -27.22 -2.11
CA LEU A 78 21.82 -26.55 -1.96
C LEU A 78 22.03 -25.03 -1.97
N GLU A 79 21.18 -24.33 -2.70
CA GLU A 79 21.18 -22.87 -2.79
C GLU A 79 19.74 -22.33 -2.73
N PRO A 80 19.41 -21.37 -1.85
CA PRO A 80 20.27 -20.82 -0.80
C PRO A 80 20.67 -21.89 0.23
N VAL A 81 21.64 -21.56 1.08
CA VAL A 81 22.12 -22.47 2.14
C VAL A 81 20.94 -22.87 3.03
N ALA A 82 20.76 -24.18 3.22
CA ALA A 82 19.67 -24.73 4.00
C ALA A 82 20.16 -25.33 5.32
N MET A 83 19.39 -25.15 6.40
CA MET A 83 19.65 -25.84 7.66
C MET A 83 19.10 -27.26 7.60
N VAL A 84 19.97 -28.23 7.33
CA VAL A 84 19.62 -29.67 7.28
C VAL A 84 19.99 -30.32 8.61
N GLN A 85 19.01 -30.92 9.28
CA GLN A 85 19.25 -31.75 10.46
C GLN A 85 19.65 -33.16 10.00
N ILE A 86 20.85 -33.60 10.40
CA ILE A 86 21.36 -34.94 10.10
C ILE A 86 21.40 -35.77 11.38
N SER A 87 20.82 -36.95 11.36
CA SER A 87 21.00 -37.96 12.41
C SER A 87 21.38 -39.33 11.87
N TYR A 88 21.95 -40.14 12.75
CA TYR A 88 22.37 -41.51 12.48
C TYR A 88 21.73 -42.44 13.50
N ALA A 89 20.57 -43.00 13.18
CA ALA A 89 19.84 -43.89 14.08
C ALA A 89 20.47 -45.30 14.07
N PRO A 90 20.98 -45.83 15.20
CA PRO A 90 21.61 -47.14 15.25
C PRO A 90 20.59 -48.27 15.07
N LEU A 91 21.02 -49.35 14.42
CA LEU A 91 20.26 -50.60 14.36
C LEU A 91 20.59 -51.49 15.56
N PRO A 92 19.61 -52.19 16.16
CA PRO A 92 19.88 -53.18 17.19
C PRO A 92 20.72 -54.31 16.58
N ASP A 93 21.72 -54.77 17.34
CA ASP A 93 22.56 -55.90 16.97
C ASP A 93 23.32 -55.74 15.63
N SER A 94 23.58 -54.49 15.22
CA SER A 94 24.34 -54.16 14.01
C SER A 94 25.13 -52.85 14.16
N GLU A 95 26.32 -52.78 13.56
CA GLU A 95 27.10 -51.54 13.42
C GLU A 95 26.49 -50.57 12.39
N LYS A 96 25.50 -51.03 11.62
CA LYS A 96 24.82 -50.23 10.61
C LYS A 96 23.87 -49.21 11.24
N LYS A 97 23.63 -48.12 10.50
CA LYS A 97 22.75 -47.02 10.92
C LYS A 97 21.80 -46.64 9.81
N VAL A 98 20.63 -46.12 10.16
CA VAL A 98 19.78 -45.37 9.23
C VAL A 98 20.22 -43.92 9.27
N ILE A 99 20.50 -43.34 8.11
CA ILE A 99 20.87 -41.92 8.00
C ILE A 99 19.59 -41.13 7.72
N VAL A 100 19.34 -40.09 8.49
CA VAL A 100 18.12 -39.29 8.39
C VAL A 100 18.50 -37.85 8.07
N PHE A 101 17.96 -37.32 6.98
CA PHE A 101 18.01 -35.89 6.68
C PHE A 101 16.63 -35.30 6.89
N ARG A 102 16.54 -34.25 7.70
CA ARG A 102 15.29 -33.54 7.96
C ARG A 102 15.45 -32.05 7.70
N VAL A 103 14.46 -31.50 7.02
CA VAL A 103 14.32 -30.06 6.76
C VAL A 103 12.93 -29.62 7.20
N GLU A 104 12.85 -28.46 7.85
CA GLU A 104 11.57 -27.85 8.25
C GLU A 104 11.04 -26.94 7.15
N ASP A 105 9.78 -26.48 7.28
CA ASP A 105 9.20 -25.51 6.35
C ASP A 105 10.10 -24.27 6.24
N SER A 106 10.62 -24.04 5.04
CA SER A 106 11.51 -22.93 4.70
C SER A 106 10.87 -21.93 3.75
N ARG A 107 9.54 -21.74 3.84
CA ARG A 107 8.70 -20.89 2.97
C ARG A 107 9.33 -19.56 2.58
N LEU A 108 9.99 -18.94 3.54
CA LEU A 108 10.58 -17.62 3.43
C LEU A 108 11.82 -17.57 2.53
N ASN A 109 12.54 -18.68 2.37
CA ASN A 109 13.80 -18.75 1.61
C ASN A 109 13.65 -19.47 0.26
N ARG A 110 12.42 -19.83 -0.13
CA ARG A 110 12.13 -20.46 -1.42
C ARG A 110 12.32 -19.44 -2.55
N PRO A 111 12.62 -19.85 -3.79
CA PRO A 111 12.88 -21.23 -4.18
C PRO A 111 14.32 -21.68 -3.87
N PHE A 112 14.47 -22.95 -3.49
CA PHE A 112 15.73 -23.66 -3.38
C PHE A 112 16.06 -24.42 -4.67
N CYS A 113 17.35 -24.54 -4.93
CA CYS A 113 17.95 -25.30 -6.01
C CYS A 113 18.95 -26.30 -5.43
N TYR A 114 19.12 -27.43 -6.11
CA TYR A 114 20.21 -28.37 -5.88
C TYR A 114 21.04 -28.47 -7.16
N LYS A 115 22.33 -28.15 -7.09
CA LYS A 115 23.21 -28.00 -8.27
C LYS A 115 22.59 -27.11 -9.36
N GLY A 116 22.02 -25.97 -8.95
CA GLY A 116 21.40 -24.99 -9.85
C GLY A 116 20.07 -25.41 -10.48
N ARG A 117 19.47 -26.53 -10.07
CA ARG A 117 18.17 -26.98 -10.56
C ARG A 117 17.12 -26.95 -9.45
N PRO A 118 15.95 -26.30 -9.66
CA PRO A 118 14.87 -26.33 -8.69
C PRO A 118 14.10 -27.65 -8.81
N TYR A 119 13.75 -28.24 -7.67
CA TYR A 119 12.96 -29.47 -7.59
C TYR A 119 11.66 -29.22 -6.83
N MET A 120 10.62 -29.95 -7.19
CA MET A 120 9.35 -29.97 -6.47
C MET A 120 8.82 -31.40 -6.37
N ARG A 121 7.92 -31.60 -5.41
CA ARG A 121 7.30 -32.90 -5.17
C ARG A 121 5.84 -32.89 -5.59
N VAL A 122 5.42 -33.94 -6.27
CA VAL A 122 4.03 -34.21 -6.63
C VAL A 122 3.71 -35.60 -6.08
N GLU A 123 2.87 -35.68 -5.06
CA GLU A 123 2.65 -36.91 -4.28
C GLU A 123 3.99 -37.48 -3.74
N SER A 124 4.37 -38.70 -4.15
CA SER A 124 5.66 -39.31 -3.79
C SER A 124 6.77 -39.09 -4.84
N ALA A 125 6.47 -38.43 -5.97
CA ALA A 125 7.43 -38.26 -7.05
C ALA A 125 8.16 -36.91 -6.94
N THR A 126 9.50 -36.95 -6.97
CA THR A 126 10.35 -35.77 -7.12
C THR A 126 10.54 -35.46 -8.60
N THR A 127 10.29 -34.21 -8.99
CA THR A 127 10.41 -33.72 -10.37
C THR A 127 11.15 -32.40 -10.41
N THR A 128 11.72 -32.04 -11.56
CA THR A 128 12.22 -30.68 -11.79
C THR A 128 11.06 -29.70 -11.72
N MET A 129 11.22 -28.61 -10.97
CA MET A 129 10.19 -27.60 -10.82
C MET A 129 9.94 -26.89 -12.17
N PRO A 130 8.67 -26.82 -12.65
CA PRO A 130 8.34 -26.04 -13.83
C PRO A 130 8.68 -24.56 -13.64
N GLN A 131 9.10 -23.91 -14.72
CA GLN A 131 9.48 -22.49 -14.72
C GLN A 131 8.39 -21.58 -14.15
N SER A 132 7.11 -21.86 -14.44
CA SER A 132 5.99 -21.08 -13.93
C SER A 132 5.91 -21.10 -12.40
N LYS A 133 6.08 -22.28 -11.79
CA LYS A 133 6.09 -22.43 -10.34
C LYS A 133 7.31 -21.78 -9.70
N TYR A 134 8.47 -21.90 -10.34
CA TYR A 134 9.70 -21.23 -9.90
C TYR A 134 9.54 -19.70 -9.88
N ASN A 135 8.98 -19.12 -10.96
CA ASN A 135 8.70 -17.68 -11.03
C ASN A 135 7.69 -17.24 -9.96
N GLU A 136 6.66 -18.05 -9.68
CA GLU A 136 5.70 -17.77 -8.61
C GLU A 136 6.39 -17.70 -7.23
N LEU A 137 7.28 -18.65 -6.94
CA LEU A 137 8.04 -18.67 -5.68
C LEU A 137 9.01 -17.49 -5.60
N LEU A 138 9.66 -17.12 -6.70
CA LEU A 138 10.52 -15.93 -6.76
C LEU A 138 9.72 -14.66 -6.44
N LEU A 139 8.54 -14.48 -7.01
CA LEU A 139 7.70 -13.31 -6.73
C LEU A 139 7.23 -13.28 -5.28
N GLN A 140 6.91 -14.44 -4.69
CA GLN A 140 6.55 -14.53 -3.27
C GLN A 140 7.75 -14.18 -2.38
N HIS A 141 8.94 -14.68 -2.71
CA HIS A 141 10.17 -14.33 -2.02
C HIS A 141 10.48 -12.85 -2.13
N GLU A 142 10.34 -12.26 -3.32
CA GLU A 142 10.56 -10.84 -3.55
C GLU A 142 9.60 -9.96 -2.75
N LYS A 143 8.33 -10.35 -2.69
CA LYS A 143 7.30 -9.67 -1.89
C LYS A 143 7.55 -9.72 -0.38
N VAL A 144 8.26 -10.74 0.11
CA VAL A 144 8.45 -10.97 1.55
C VAL A 144 9.82 -10.49 2.05
N TRP A 145 10.87 -10.50 1.21
CA TRP A 145 12.24 -10.18 1.64
C TRP A 145 12.95 -9.06 0.87
N HIS A 146 12.51 -8.73 -0.35
CA HIS A 146 13.31 -7.95 -1.30
C HIS A 146 12.64 -6.65 -1.74
N SER A 147 12.06 -5.89 -0.79
CA SER A 147 11.87 -4.46 -1.04
C SER A 147 13.25 -3.83 -1.24
N TRP A 148 13.39 -2.95 -2.24
CA TRP A 148 14.70 -2.38 -2.59
C TRP A 148 15.43 -1.76 -1.39
N GLU A 149 14.67 -1.27 -0.41
CA GLU A 149 15.17 -0.68 0.83
C GLU A 149 15.92 -1.68 1.74
N THR A 150 15.68 -2.99 1.65
CA THR A 150 16.33 -4.02 2.49
C THR A 150 17.67 -4.48 1.93
N TYR A 151 17.99 -4.15 0.68
CA TYR A 151 19.19 -4.64 0.03
C TYR A 151 20.45 -4.14 0.72
N PRO A 152 21.45 -5.02 0.91
CA PRO A 152 22.75 -4.62 1.43
C PRO A 152 23.40 -3.63 0.47
N ASN A 153 23.93 -2.56 1.03
CA ASN A 153 24.56 -1.46 0.33
C ASN A 153 26.01 -1.35 0.80
N THR A 154 26.88 -2.03 0.08
CA THR A 154 28.32 -2.11 0.39
C THR A 154 29.07 -0.81 0.07
N ASP A 155 28.47 0.07 -0.74
CA ASP A 155 29.07 1.33 -1.14
C ASP A 155 28.79 2.47 -0.14
N LEU A 156 27.73 2.33 0.66
CA LEU A 156 27.34 3.29 1.69
C LEU A 156 28.10 3.04 2.99
N LYS A 157 28.73 4.09 3.54
CA LYS A 157 29.42 4.03 4.83
C LYS A 157 28.66 4.84 5.88
N ILE A 158 28.83 4.49 7.15
CA ILE A 158 28.24 5.24 8.28
C ILE A 158 28.65 6.72 8.24
N THR A 159 29.89 7.01 7.81
CA THR A 159 30.41 8.38 7.63
C THR A 159 29.64 9.21 6.59
N ASP A 160 28.88 8.56 5.71
CA ASP A 160 28.06 9.21 4.68
C ASP A 160 26.67 9.58 5.21
N LEU A 161 26.33 9.15 6.44
CA LEU A 161 25.05 9.40 7.07
C LEU A 161 25.07 10.67 7.93
N ASP A 162 23.93 11.35 7.96
CA ASP A 162 23.63 12.53 8.75
C ASP A 162 23.36 12.11 10.21
N GLU A 163 24.42 12.14 11.00
CA GLU A 163 24.41 11.76 12.40
C GLU A 163 23.45 12.61 13.24
N GLU A 164 23.30 13.90 12.93
CA GLU A 164 22.33 14.77 13.63
C GLU A 164 20.90 14.27 13.43
N GLU A 165 20.57 13.88 12.20
CA GLU A 165 19.24 13.38 11.85
C GLU A 165 18.96 11.99 12.47
N ILE A 166 19.99 11.15 12.62
CA ILE A 166 19.91 9.87 13.33
C ILE A 166 19.61 10.11 14.83
N HIS A 167 20.40 10.96 15.48
CA HIS A 167 20.20 11.29 16.91
C HIS A 167 18.86 11.96 17.17
N LYS A 168 18.42 12.86 16.26
CA LYS A 168 17.10 13.47 16.32
C LYS A 168 15.98 12.43 16.21
N THR A 169 16.19 11.35 15.43
CA THR A 169 15.25 10.23 15.34
C THR A 169 15.12 9.48 16.64
N VAL A 170 16.24 9.14 17.26
CA VAL A 170 16.25 8.45 18.56
C VAL A 170 15.62 9.33 19.64
N ARG A 171 16.02 10.60 19.73
CA ARG A 171 15.49 11.54 20.72
C ARG A 171 13.97 11.67 20.65
N LEU A 172 13.41 11.91 19.46
CA LEU A 172 11.95 12.02 19.31
C LEU A 172 11.26 10.66 19.50
N GLY A 173 11.89 9.56 19.10
CA GLY A 173 11.39 8.22 19.37
C GLY A 173 11.24 7.93 20.86
N ILE A 174 12.21 8.34 21.67
CA ILE A 174 12.15 8.23 23.13
C ILE A 174 11.12 9.19 23.71
N GLU A 175 11.13 10.47 23.32
CA GLU A 175 10.19 11.50 23.79
C GLU A 175 8.72 11.07 23.60
N TYR A 176 8.43 10.39 22.50
CA TYR A 176 7.08 9.92 22.17
C TYR A 176 6.81 8.46 22.54
N GLY A 177 7.70 7.80 23.29
CA GLY A 177 7.51 6.44 23.78
C GLY A 177 7.51 5.37 22.69
N ARG A 178 8.10 5.65 21.53
CA ARG A 178 8.26 4.72 20.40
C ARG A 178 9.62 4.01 20.40
N LEU A 179 10.56 4.46 21.23
CA LEU A 179 11.84 3.80 21.52
C LEU A 179 12.12 3.81 23.03
N PRO A 180 12.85 2.81 23.56
CA PRO A 180 13.28 2.79 24.95
C PRO A 180 14.44 3.77 25.20
N GLU A 181 14.56 4.30 26.42
CA GLU A 181 15.71 5.12 26.83
C GLU A 181 17.05 4.38 26.70
N SER A 182 17.03 3.05 26.78
CA SER A 182 18.19 2.18 26.57
C SER A 182 18.60 2.00 25.09
N THR A 183 18.05 2.79 24.16
CA THR A 183 18.45 2.75 22.74
C THR A 183 19.94 3.10 22.58
N GLY A 184 20.47 3.98 23.42
CA GLY A 184 21.87 4.41 23.40
C GLY A 184 22.17 5.42 22.30
N ASP A 185 23.40 5.92 22.30
CA ASP A 185 23.84 7.03 21.44
C ASP A 185 24.87 6.61 20.38
N GLU A 186 25.29 5.34 20.34
CA GLU A 186 26.25 4.91 19.32
C GLU A 186 25.56 4.67 17.98
N VAL A 187 25.93 5.43 16.95
CA VAL A 187 25.32 5.37 15.62
C VAL A 187 25.21 3.94 15.04
N PRO A 188 26.25 3.07 15.08
CA PRO A 188 26.11 1.71 14.59
C PRO A 188 25.01 0.91 15.33
N ILE A 189 24.96 1.02 16.66
CA ILE A 189 23.98 0.33 17.50
C ILE A 189 22.56 0.85 17.20
N ILE A 190 22.41 2.17 17.03
CA ILE A 190 21.13 2.78 16.64
C ILE A 190 20.67 2.21 15.29
N LEU A 191 21.55 2.17 14.30
CA LEU A 191 21.22 1.67 12.96
C LEU A 191 20.88 0.18 12.97
N GLU A 192 21.55 -0.64 13.80
CA GLU A 192 21.18 -2.05 14.00
C GLU A 192 19.79 -2.18 14.64
N LYS A 193 19.49 -1.39 15.68
CA LYS A 193 18.16 -1.39 16.33
C LYS A 193 17.02 -0.94 15.41
N LEU A 194 17.32 -0.05 14.46
CA LEU A 194 16.39 0.37 13.40
C LEU A 194 16.36 -0.61 12.21
N ASN A 195 17.09 -1.73 12.27
CA ASN A 195 17.25 -2.71 11.19
C ASN A 195 17.85 -2.13 9.89
N LEU A 196 18.59 -1.02 9.98
CA LEU A 196 19.24 -0.33 8.87
C LEU A 196 20.71 -0.75 8.66
N LEU A 197 21.29 -1.45 9.63
CA LEU A 197 22.63 -2.03 9.61
C LEU A 197 22.53 -3.49 10.02
N GLU A 198 23.15 -4.40 9.26
CA GLU A 198 23.17 -5.83 9.58
C GLU A 198 24.54 -6.42 9.21
N GLY A 199 25.19 -7.11 10.16
CA GLY A 199 26.52 -7.68 9.93
C GLY A 199 27.57 -6.67 9.50
N GLY A 200 27.44 -5.40 9.93
CA GLY A 200 28.34 -4.32 9.54
C GLY A 200 28.09 -3.73 8.14
N VAL A 201 27.04 -4.16 7.44
CA VAL A 201 26.66 -3.66 6.10
C VAL A 201 25.34 -2.89 6.19
N LEU A 202 25.34 -1.64 5.70
CA LEU A 202 24.14 -0.80 5.69
C LEU A 202 23.14 -1.29 4.65
N LYS A 203 21.86 -1.04 4.88
CA LYS A 203 20.80 -1.27 3.89
C LYS A 203 20.50 0.01 3.11
N ASN A 204 19.94 -0.13 1.91
CA ASN A 204 19.51 1.01 1.07
C ASN A 204 18.60 2.01 1.81
N ALA A 205 17.73 1.52 2.70
CA ALA A 205 16.88 2.36 3.55
C ALA A 205 17.68 3.45 4.30
N ALA A 206 18.90 3.13 4.77
CA ALA A 206 19.75 4.08 5.50
C ALA A 206 20.12 5.29 4.64
N ALA A 207 20.35 5.10 3.33
CA ALA A 207 20.62 6.22 2.43
C ALA A 207 19.39 7.11 2.24
N VAL A 208 18.20 6.51 2.10
CA VAL A 208 16.95 7.27 1.96
C VAL A 208 16.65 8.07 3.22
N LEU A 209 16.80 7.47 4.39
CA LEU A 209 16.45 8.10 5.67
C LEU A 209 17.50 9.10 6.15
N PHE A 210 18.79 8.79 5.96
CA PHE A 210 19.87 9.47 6.65
C PHE A 210 21.07 9.84 5.78
N ALA A 211 21.09 9.69 4.46
CA ALA A 211 22.25 10.16 3.69
C ALA A 211 22.47 11.68 3.85
N LYS A 212 23.73 12.10 3.93
CA LYS A 212 24.09 13.52 3.87
C LYS A 212 23.66 14.13 2.54
N LYS A 213 23.24 15.40 2.58
CA LYS A 213 22.75 16.14 1.40
C LYS A 213 23.72 16.16 0.20
N LYS A 214 25.03 16.12 0.47
CA LYS A 214 26.09 16.15 -0.58
C LYS A 214 26.38 14.78 -1.20
N LEU A 215 25.74 13.70 -0.73
CA LEU A 215 25.92 12.36 -1.27
C LEU A 215 25.00 12.15 -2.48
N VAL A 216 25.43 12.62 -3.65
CA VAL A 216 24.63 12.65 -4.91
C VAL A 216 24.47 11.26 -5.57
N HIS A 217 24.91 10.17 -4.94
CA HIS A 217 24.91 8.82 -5.52
C HIS A 217 23.54 8.10 -5.51
N TYR A 218 22.47 8.78 -5.10
CA TYR A 218 21.10 8.27 -5.15
C TYR A 218 20.22 9.22 -5.96
N PRO A 219 20.22 9.14 -7.31
CA PRO A 219 19.37 9.97 -8.16
C PRO A 219 17.87 9.81 -7.84
N GLN A 220 17.47 8.64 -7.32
CA GLN A 220 16.14 8.40 -6.80
C GLN A 220 15.82 9.21 -5.53
N ASN A 221 16.79 9.79 -4.80
CA ASN A 221 16.50 10.72 -3.70
C ASN A 221 16.32 12.14 -4.23
N LEU A 222 15.38 12.30 -5.17
CA LEU A 222 15.04 13.54 -5.85
C LEU A 222 13.57 13.89 -5.61
N LEU A 223 13.35 15.16 -5.28
CA LEU A 223 12.06 15.83 -5.26
C LEU A 223 12.05 16.94 -6.33
N ARG A 224 11.02 16.94 -7.18
CA ARG A 224 10.77 18.00 -8.16
C ARG A 224 9.65 18.90 -7.67
N LEU A 225 9.86 20.20 -7.70
CA LEU A 225 8.91 21.20 -7.22
C LEU A 225 8.70 22.23 -8.32
N ALA A 226 7.45 22.54 -8.65
CA ALA A 226 7.14 23.57 -9.63
C ALA A 226 5.89 24.35 -9.24
N ARG A 227 5.93 25.67 -9.43
CA ARG A 227 4.76 26.54 -9.41
C ARG A 227 4.54 27.05 -10.83
N PHE A 228 3.39 26.76 -11.42
CA PHE A 228 3.03 27.16 -12.77
C PHE A 228 1.94 28.20 -12.77
N ARG A 229 2.08 29.30 -13.52
CA ARG A 229 0.97 30.25 -13.72
C ARG A 229 -0.11 29.60 -14.58
N GLY A 230 -1.37 29.79 -14.21
CA GLY A 230 -2.52 29.19 -14.90
C GLY A 230 -2.71 27.72 -14.53
N THR A 231 -3.30 26.97 -15.45
CA THR A 231 -3.72 25.57 -15.26
C THR A 231 -2.89 24.56 -16.05
N ASP A 232 -1.89 25.03 -16.79
CA ASP A 232 -1.00 24.22 -17.63
C ASP A 232 0.48 24.36 -17.22
N LYS A 233 1.37 23.64 -17.92
CA LYS A 233 2.82 23.60 -17.62
C LYS A 233 3.64 24.63 -18.42
N THR A 234 3.01 25.64 -19.00
CA THR A 234 3.69 26.55 -19.97
C THR A 234 4.58 27.59 -19.31
N VAL A 235 4.15 28.17 -18.19
CA VAL A 235 4.85 29.30 -17.53
C VAL A 235 5.23 28.93 -16.10
N PHE A 236 6.53 28.72 -15.87
CA PHE A 236 7.07 28.53 -14.52
C PHE A 236 7.17 29.87 -13.77
N ILE A 237 6.62 29.91 -12.56
CA ILE A 237 6.87 30.96 -11.55
C ILE A 237 8.06 30.57 -10.67
N ASP A 238 8.14 29.29 -10.29
CA ASP A 238 9.25 28.72 -9.54
C ASP A 238 9.45 27.26 -9.96
N ASN A 239 10.69 26.79 -9.99
CA ASN A 239 11.07 25.43 -10.37
C ASN A 239 12.34 25.02 -9.61
N LYS A 240 12.24 23.94 -8.83
CA LYS A 240 13.33 23.44 -7.99
C LYS A 240 13.47 21.93 -8.12
N ARG A 241 14.71 21.47 -8.18
CA ARG A 241 15.09 20.07 -8.00
C ARG A 241 15.90 19.97 -6.72
N VAL A 242 15.42 19.15 -5.79
CA VAL A 242 16.04 18.99 -4.47
C VAL A 242 16.49 17.55 -4.30
N HIS A 243 17.75 17.39 -3.91
CA HIS A 243 18.31 16.10 -3.52
C HIS A 243 18.58 16.07 -2.01
N GLY A 244 18.37 14.92 -1.38
CA GLY A 244 18.69 14.72 0.03
C GLY A 244 17.95 13.54 0.65
N ASN A 245 18.16 13.33 1.94
CA ASN A 245 17.40 12.33 2.68
C ASN A 245 15.92 12.72 2.82
N LEU A 246 15.09 11.74 3.18
CA LEU A 246 13.64 11.84 3.27
C LEU A 246 13.19 13.01 4.13
N PHE A 247 13.80 13.21 5.31
CA PHE A 247 13.41 14.30 6.22
C PHE A 247 13.70 15.67 5.61
N HIS A 248 14.86 15.84 4.96
CA HIS A 248 15.17 17.06 4.24
C HIS A 248 14.20 17.31 3.08
N LEU A 249 13.87 16.27 2.30
CA LEU A 249 12.92 16.38 1.20
C LEU A 249 11.51 16.74 1.70
N LEU A 250 11.09 16.19 2.83
CA LEU A 250 9.82 16.54 3.48
C LEU A 250 9.80 18.03 3.88
N ASP A 251 10.86 18.52 4.53
CA ASP A 251 10.95 19.93 4.94
C ASP A 251 10.94 20.87 3.72
N GLU A 252 11.64 20.50 2.65
CA GLU A 252 11.70 21.27 1.40
C GLU A 252 10.36 21.28 0.65
N ALA A 253 9.67 20.14 0.61
CA ALA A 253 8.32 20.05 0.08
C ALA A 253 7.36 20.97 0.85
N MET A 254 7.34 20.87 2.18
CA MET A 254 6.45 21.67 3.02
C MET A 254 6.76 23.17 2.94
N ALA A 255 8.05 23.55 2.91
CA ALA A 255 8.45 24.94 2.74
C ALA A 255 8.05 25.50 1.37
N PHE A 256 8.14 24.70 0.30
CA PHE A 256 7.72 25.10 -1.03
C PHE A 256 6.21 25.27 -1.13
N VAL A 257 5.45 24.29 -0.59
CA VAL A 257 3.99 24.35 -0.49
C VAL A 257 3.57 25.60 0.29
N PHE A 258 4.13 25.83 1.48
CA PHE A 258 3.78 27.00 2.31
C PHE A 258 4.10 28.34 1.63
N ARG A 259 5.17 28.41 0.83
CA ARG A 259 5.55 29.62 0.09
C ARG A 259 4.58 29.96 -1.05
N HIS A 260 4.03 28.92 -1.70
CA HIS A 260 3.32 29.07 -2.98
C HIS A 260 1.83 28.80 -2.92
N LEU A 261 1.32 28.15 -1.87
CA LEU A 261 -0.11 28.16 -1.55
C LEU A 261 -0.47 29.51 -0.95
N SER A 262 -1.51 30.13 -1.47
CA SER A 262 -1.94 31.43 -0.96
C SER A 262 -2.48 31.27 0.46
N LEU A 263 -2.25 32.28 1.29
CA LEU A 263 -3.01 32.48 2.53
C LEU A 263 -4.33 33.13 2.13
N SER A 264 -5.40 32.32 2.08
CA SER A 264 -6.77 32.84 2.02
C SER A 264 -7.09 33.46 3.38
N GLY A 265 -7.53 34.71 3.41
CA GLY A 265 -7.86 35.42 4.64
C GLY A 265 -9.36 35.72 4.70
N THR A 266 -10.03 35.29 5.77
CA THR A 266 -11.41 35.72 6.08
C THR A 266 -11.35 37.02 6.90
N THR A 267 -12.19 37.99 6.54
CA THR A 267 -12.29 39.30 7.24
C THR A 267 -13.42 39.33 8.27
N ASP A 268 -13.99 38.16 8.61
CA ASP A 268 -15.16 38.03 9.47
C ASP A 268 -14.85 38.19 10.98
N ALA A 269 -13.58 38.37 11.36
CA ALA A 269 -13.14 38.64 12.73
C ALA A 269 -12.38 39.99 12.83
N LEU A 270 -12.31 40.55 14.05
CA LEU A 270 -11.58 41.79 14.35
C LEU A 270 -10.08 41.69 13.95
N GLU A 271 -9.57 40.47 13.88
CA GLU A 271 -8.25 40.10 13.36
C GLU A 271 -8.41 39.22 12.12
N ARG A 272 -7.60 39.47 11.09
CA ARG A 272 -7.58 38.66 9.88
C ARG A 272 -6.97 37.30 10.20
N GLU A 273 -7.74 36.24 10.10
CA GLU A 273 -7.22 34.87 10.17
C GLU A 273 -6.72 34.44 8.79
N GLU A 274 -5.46 34.02 8.73
CA GLU A 274 -4.83 33.52 7.50
C GLU A 274 -4.84 31.98 7.48
N HIS A 275 -5.52 31.40 6.48
CA HIS A 275 -5.65 29.95 6.30
C HIS A 275 -5.11 29.53 4.93
N LEU A 276 -4.35 28.44 4.88
CA LEU A 276 -3.87 27.85 3.62
C LEU A 276 -5.06 27.34 2.78
N GLU A 277 -5.01 27.50 1.45
CA GLU A 277 -6.02 26.97 0.52
C GLU A 277 -6.22 25.46 0.63
N ILE A 278 -5.20 24.71 1.09
CA ILE A 278 -5.28 23.29 1.44
C ILE A 278 -4.84 23.13 2.89
N PRO A 279 -5.59 22.39 3.74
CA PRO A 279 -5.22 22.16 5.12
C PRO A 279 -3.81 21.59 5.26
N HIS A 280 -3.02 22.20 6.15
CA HIS A 280 -1.64 21.78 6.43
C HIS A 280 -1.53 20.27 6.73
N LYS A 281 -2.49 19.71 7.50
CA LYS A 281 -2.49 18.29 7.84
C LYS A 281 -2.68 17.39 6.62
N ALA A 282 -3.60 17.75 5.72
CA ALA A 282 -3.86 16.99 4.50
C ALA A 282 -2.64 16.98 3.58
N ILE A 283 -2.05 18.16 3.32
CA ILE A 283 -0.91 18.25 2.42
C ILE A 283 0.33 17.57 3.01
N ARG A 284 0.57 17.73 4.31
CA ARG A 284 1.67 17.05 5.02
C ARG A 284 1.55 15.54 4.93
N GLU A 285 0.37 15.00 5.20
CA GLU A 285 0.11 13.56 5.11
C GLU A 285 0.31 13.04 3.68
N ALA A 286 -0.15 13.79 2.68
CA ALA A 286 0.04 13.44 1.27
C ALA A 286 1.52 13.43 0.85
N VAL A 287 2.31 14.41 1.29
CA VAL A 287 3.75 14.44 1.04
C VAL A 287 4.46 13.27 1.74
N ILE A 288 4.13 13.00 3.02
CA ILE A 288 4.71 11.87 3.77
C ILE A 288 4.40 10.55 3.07
N ASN A 289 3.15 10.33 2.66
CA ASN A 289 2.74 9.11 1.95
C ASN A 289 3.45 8.99 0.60
N SER A 290 3.63 10.10 -0.11
CA SER A 290 4.37 10.10 -1.38
C SER A 290 5.82 9.67 -1.19
N LEU A 291 6.53 10.21 -0.20
CA LEU A 291 7.93 9.86 0.08
C LEU A 291 8.05 8.43 0.65
N CYS A 292 7.18 8.07 1.61
CA CYS A 292 7.23 6.77 2.28
C CYS A 292 6.90 5.60 1.34
N HIS A 293 5.89 5.75 0.46
CA HIS A 293 5.41 4.66 -0.38
C HIS A 293 5.95 4.67 -1.80
N ARG A 294 6.89 5.56 -2.10
CA ARG A 294 7.56 5.63 -3.39
C ARG A 294 8.25 4.31 -3.75
N SER A 295 8.21 3.93 -5.03
CA SER A 295 9.15 2.95 -5.57
C SER A 295 10.56 3.54 -5.73
N TYR A 296 11.44 3.27 -4.76
CA TYR A 296 12.85 3.70 -4.80
C TYR A 296 13.73 2.84 -5.72
N ARG A 297 13.20 1.71 -6.20
CA ARG A 297 13.85 0.87 -7.22
C ARG A 297 13.91 1.59 -8.58
N ASP A 298 12.95 2.45 -8.87
CA ASP A 298 12.97 3.29 -10.07
C ASP A 298 13.93 4.47 -9.90
N ILE A 299 15.11 4.33 -10.50
CA ILE A 299 16.20 5.31 -10.50
C ILE A 299 15.80 6.60 -11.22
N GLY A 300 14.96 6.51 -12.26
CA GLY A 300 14.54 7.65 -13.08
C GLY A 300 13.32 8.39 -12.52
N GLY A 301 12.53 7.72 -11.67
CA GLY A 301 11.38 8.30 -11.00
C GLY A 301 11.76 9.41 -10.01
N SER A 302 10.78 10.24 -9.65
CA SER A 302 10.88 11.19 -8.54
C SER A 302 9.50 11.61 -8.08
N VAL A 303 9.33 11.89 -6.78
CA VAL A 303 8.13 12.61 -6.34
C VAL A 303 8.15 13.99 -6.98
N ALA A 304 7.03 14.41 -7.56
CA ALA A 304 6.86 15.75 -8.10
C ALA A 304 5.67 16.43 -7.45
N ILE A 305 5.86 17.65 -6.94
CA ILE A 305 4.79 18.50 -6.44
C ILE A 305 4.67 19.69 -7.39
N ALA A 306 3.53 19.79 -8.05
CA ALA A 306 3.21 20.88 -8.98
C ALA A 306 2.03 21.68 -8.44
N ILE A 307 2.22 22.99 -8.27
CA ILE A 307 1.20 23.93 -7.83
C ILE A 307 0.77 24.75 -9.04
N TYR A 308 -0.52 24.78 -9.30
CA TYR A 308 -1.18 25.57 -10.34
C TYR A 308 -2.07 26.62 -9.68
N ASP A 309 -2.73 27.45 -10.49
CA ASP A 309 -3.69 28.42 -9.93
C ASP A 309 -4.93 27.73 -9.33
N ASP A 310 -5.31 26.55 -9.83
CA ASP A 310 -6.56 25.85 -9.47
C ASP A 310 -6.36 24.54 -8.69
N ARG A 311 -5.12 24.06 -8.54
CA ARG A 311 -4.84 22.77 -7.91
C ARG A 311 -3.39 22.57 -7.49
N VAL A 312 -3.18 21.62 -6.59
CA VAL A 312 -1.89 20.97 -6.34
C VAL A 312 -1.93 19.53 -6.82
N GLU A 313 -0.92 19.12 -7.58
CA GLU A 313 -0.68 17.75 -8.00
C GLU A 313 0.55 17.18 -7.29
N ILE A 314 0.42 15.99 -6.71
CA ILE A 314 1.54 15.20 -6.16
C ILE A 314 1.65 13.92 -6.98
N GLU A 315 2.67 13.83 -7.83
CA GLU A 315 2.99 12.66 -8.65
C GLU A 315 4.01 11.78 -7.90
N ASN A 316 3.70 10.49 -7.75
CA ASN A 316 4.55 9.53 -7.03
C ASN A 316 4.78 8.26 -7.87
N PRO A 317 6.04 7.89 -8.18
CA PRO A 317 6.37 6.60 -8.77
C PRO A 317 6.01 5.46 -7.81
N GLY A 318 5.31 4.45 -8.32
CA GLY A 318 4.84 3.30 -7.55
C GLY A 318 3.36 3.05 -7.75
N SER A 319 2.82 2.08 -6.99
CA SER A 319 1.43 1.67 -7.07
C SER A 319 0.88 1.37 -5.68
N PHE A 320 -0.44 1.38 -5.55
CA PHE A 320 -1.09 0.76 -4.41
C PHE A 320 -0.89 -0.76 -4.41
N PRO A 321 -1.15 -1.45 -3.28
CA PRO A 321 -1.19 -2.91 -3.23
C PRO A 321 -2.11 -3.45 -4.33
N SER A 322 -1.67 -4.51 -5.03
CA SER A 322 -2.35 -5.08 -6.20
C SER A 322 -3.80 -5.50 -5.95
N GLU A 323 -4.12 -5.82 -4.71
CA GLU A 323 -5.42 -6.26 -4.23
C GLU A 323 -6.34 -5.12 -3.77
N TRP A 324 -5.91 -3.85 -3.87
CA TRP A 324 -6.67 -2.68 -3.43
C TRP A 324 -7.24 -1.91 -4.62
N ASP A 325 -8.56 -1.80 -4.68
CA ASP A 325 -9.27 -0.87 -5.55
C ASP A 325 -9.55 0.46 -4.84
N MET A 326 -10.11 1.43 -5.57
CA MET A 326 -10.44 2.75 -5.00
C MET A 326 -11.41 2.68 -3.82
N ASN A 327 -12.34 1.71 -3.83
CA ASN A 327 -13.27 1.52 -2.73
C ASN A 327 -12.54 1.03 -1.48
N LYS A 328 -11.61 0.09 -1.65
CA LYS A 328 -10.81 -0.44 -0.55
C LYS A 328 -9.89 0.63 0.03
N ILE A 329 -9.23 1.41 -0.82
CA ILE A 329 -8.32 2.51 -0.42
C ILE A 329 -9.04 3.58 0.39
N LYS A 330 -10.31 3.87 0.09
CA LYS A 330 -11.13 4.86 0.81
C LYS A 330 -11.90 4.28 2.01
N SER A 331 -11.82 2.97 2.22
CA SER A 331 -12.47 2.28 3.34
C SER A 331 -11.48 2.07 4.49
N GLU A 332 -11.96 1.57 5.63
CA GLU A 332 -11.04 1.10 6.67
C GLU A 332 -10.17 -0.05 6.17
N HIS A 333 -8.85 0.10 6.33
CA HIS A 333 -7.87 -0.90 5.96
C HIS A 333 -6.66 -0.85 6.90
N GLY A 334 -6.00 -2.00 7.07
CA GLY A 334 -4.71 -2.05 7.77
C GLY A 334 -3.61 -1.34 6.97
N SER A 335 -2.52 -0.97 7.65
CA SER A 335 -1.33 -0.43 6.97
C SER A 335 -0.60 -1.53 6.18
N LYS A 336 -0.26 -1.23 4.93
CA LYS A 336 0.56 -2.07 4.04
C LYS A 336 1.60 -1.19 3.33
N PRO A 337 2.67 -0.77 4.02
CA PRO A 337 3.66 0.12 3.44
C PRO A 337 4.45 -0.56 2.32
N HIS A 338 4.73 0.17 1.23
CA HIS A 338 5.65 -0.30 0.16
C HIS A 338 7.08 -0.46 0.66
N ASN A 339 7.50 0.40 1.60
CA ASN A 339 8.83 0.42 2.21
C ASN A 339 8.68 0.29 3.74
N PRO A 340 8.50 -0.93 4.29
CA PRO A 340 8.41 -1.17 5.73
C PRO A 340 9.52 -0.55 6.60
N LEU A 341 10.81 -0.67 6.25
CA LEU A 341 11.90 -0.13 7.08
C LEU A 341 11.87 1.40 7.14
N ILE A 342 11.57 2.05 6.02
CA ILE A 342 11.33 3.48 5.96
C ILE A 342 10.10 3.84 6.80
N ALA A 343 8.97 3.15 6.63
CA ALA A 343 7.73 3.42 7.36
C ALA A 343 7.91 3.26 8.89
N ASP A 344 8.61 2.22 9.33
CA ASP A 344 8.90 1.97 10.75
C ASP A 344 9.78 3.07 11.34
N THR A 345 10.79 3.55 10.61
CA THR A 345 11.62 4.67 11.04
C THR A 345 10.81 5.97 11.13
N LEU A 346 9.90 6.23 10.18
CA LEU A 346 9.00 7.38 10.22
C LEU A 346 7.98 7.28 11.35
N TYR A 347 7.52 6.07 11.66
CA TYR A 347 6.72 5.81 12.86
C TYR A 347 7.54 6.14 14.10
N VAL A 348 8.74 5.59 14.27
CA VAL A 348 9.62 5.96 15.40
C VAL A 348 9.79 7.48 15.52
N ARG A 349 9.98 8.18 14.39
CA ARG A 349 10.15 9.65 14.35
C ARG A 349 8.89 10.47 14.65
N LYS A 350 7.72 9.83 14.82
CA LYS A 350 6.40 10.49 14.89
C LYS A 350 6.09 11.37 13.68
N VAL A 351 6.58 10.95 12.51
CA VAL A 351 6.20 11.53 11.22
C VAL A 351 5.00 10.79 10.65
N LEU A 352 4.91 9.47 10.86
CA LEU A 352 3.88 8.60 10.30
C LEU A 352 3.10 7.84 11.40
N GLU A 353 1.84 7.51 11.10
CA GLU A 353 0.96 6.67 11.92
C GLU A 353 0.78 5.28 11.29
N SER A 354 0.71 4.22 12.09
CA SER A 354 0.74 2.83 11.61
C SER A 354 -0.63 2.19 11.38
N TRP A 355 -1.73 2.91 11.59
CA TRP A 355 -3.10 2.37 11.57
C TRP A 355 -3.85 2.54 10.24
N GLY A 356 -3.17 2.95 9.16
CA GLY A 356 -3.78 3.04 7.83
C GLY A 356 -4.80 4.18 7.67
N ARG A 357 -4.81 5.18 8.55
CA ARG A 357 -5.78 6.30 8.52
C ARG A 357 -5.37 7.49 7.66
N GLY A 358 -4.18 7.47 7.05
CA GLY A 358 -3.62 8.63 6.34
C GLY A 358 -4.52 9.17 5.21
N ILE A 359 -5.07 8.27 4.40
CA ILE A 359 -5.95 8.66 3.28
C ILE A 359 -7.26 9.25 3.80
N ASN A 360 -7.86 8.65 4.82
CA ASN A 360 -9.08 9.19 5.45
C ASN A 360 -8.81 10.54 6.10
N LEU A 361 -7.65 10.73 6.74
CA LEU A 361 -7.24 12.03 7.29
C LEU A 361 -7.16 13.09 6.20
N ILE A 362 -6.57 12.78 5.05
CA ILE A 362 -6.52 13.71 3.91
C ILE A 362 -7.93 14.13 3.48
N ILE A 363 -8.83 13.16 3.33
CA ILE A 363 -10.23 13.40 2.91
C ILE A 363 -10.98 14.24 3.95
N GLU A 364 -10.92 13.84 5.22
CA GLU A 364 -11.61 14.52 6.33
C GLU A 364 -11.14 15.97 6.51
N GLU A 365 -9.83 16.22 6.41
CA GLU A 365 -9.29 17.57 6.55
C GLU A 365 -9.75 18.47 5.40
N CYS A 366 -9.79 17.98 4.16
CA CYS A 366 -10.35 18.72 3.03
C CYS A 366 -11.85 19.01 3.21
N GLN A 367 -12.63 18.02 3.69
CA GLN A 367 -14.06 18.19 3.93
C GLN A 367 -14.35 19.24 5.02
N LYS A 368 -13.54 19.33 6.08
CA LYS A 368 -13.70 20.33 7.16
C LYS A 368 -13.67 21.78 6.67
N VAL A 369 -12.98 22.04 5.56
CA VAL A 369 -12.86 23.38 4.95
C VAL A 369 -13.65 23.51 3.63
N ASN A 370 -14.57 22.58 3.36
CA ASN A 370 -15.40 22.54 2.15
C ASN A 370 -14.61 22.49 0.83
N LEU A 371 -13.41 21.89 0.85
CA LEU A 371 -12.71 21.56 -0.39
C LEU A 371 -13.29 20.28 -1.01
N PRO A 372 -13.26 20.15 -2.35
CA PRO A 372 -13.53 18.88 -3.00
C PRO A 372 -12.64 17.77 -2.43
N GLU A 373 -13.17 16.55 -2.40
CA GLU A 373 -12.37 15.38 -2.06
C GLU A 373 -11.19 15.25 -3.04
N PRO A 374 -9.96 14.99 -2.55
CA PRO A 374 -8.80 14.82 -3.43
C PRO A 374 -8.95 13.67 -4.41
N GLU A 375 -8.59 13.91 -5.67
CA GLU A 375 -8.70 12.93 -6.76
C GLU A 375 -7.43 12.09 -6.85
N TYR A 376 -7.57 10.77 -6.88
CA TYR A 376 -6.47 9.84 -7.18
C TYR A 376 -6.55 9.40 -8.64
N GLN A 377 -5.48 9.65 -9.39
CA GLN A 377 -5.27 9.11 -10.73
C GLN A 377 -4.19 8.02 -10.64
N ILE A 378 -4.57 6.78 -10.89
CA ILE A 378 -3.71 5.61 -10.66
C ILE A 378 -3.43 4.93 -12.00
N THR A 379 -2.16 4.65 -12.25
CA THR A 379 -1.70 3.77 -13.33
C THR A 379 -0.95 2.59 -12.71
N THR A 380 -0.42 1.70 -13.55
CA THR A 380 0.36 0.53 -13.08
C THR A 380 1.58 0.93 -12.26
N ASN A 381 2.23 2.06 -12.57
CA ASN A 381 3.51 2.45 -11.98
C ASN A 381 3.56 3.89 -11.44
N GLU A 382 2.42 4.60 -11.45
CA GLU A 382 2.34 5.98 -10.94
C GLU A 382 1.01 6.20 -10.22
N VAL A 383 1.10 6.88 -9.07
CA VAL A 383 -0.04 7.41 -8.33
C VAL A 383 0.06 8.93 -8.33
N LYS A 384 -0.99 9.61 -8.78
CA LYS A 384 -1.11 11.06 -8.72
C LYS A 384 -2.29 11.47 -7.85
N LEU A 385 -2.01 12.29 -6.84
CA LEU A 385 -3.02 12.89 -5.99
C LEU A 385 -3.24 14.36 -6.39
N VAL A 386 -4.50 14.75 -6.58
CA VAL A 386 -4.86 16.10 -7.01
C VAL A 386 -5.78 16.75 -5.98
N PHE A 387 -5.31 17.85 -5.39
CA PHE A 387 -6.11 18.74 -4.55
C PHE A 387 -6.62 19.90 -5.40
N ARG A 388 -7.93 20.05 -5.57
CA ARG A 388 -8.50 21.21 -6.27
C ARG A 388 -8.96 22.28 -5.27
N TYR A 389 -8.69 23.54 -5.58
CA TYR A 389 -9.15 24.69 -4.80
C TYR A 389 -9.56 25.84 -5.73
N LYS A 390 -10.34 26.79 -5.20
CA LYS A 390 -10.89 27.90 -5.99
C LYS A 390 -9.83 29.00 -6.16
N VAL A 391 -9.63 29.45 -7.40
CA VAL A 391 -8.76 30.60 -7.72
C VAL A 391 -9.35 31.88 -7.13
N ALA A 392 -8.58 32.62 -6.34
CA ALA A 392 -8.97 33.98 -5.94
C ALA A 392 -8.95 34.91 -7.16
N GLY A 393 -10.13 35.39 -7.59
CA GLY A 393 -10.28 36.36 -8.68
C GLY A 393 -10.76 35.79 -10.02
N GLN A 394 -11.03 34.48 -10.12
CA GLN A 394 -11.89 33.96 -11.19
C GLN A 394 -13.31 33.79 -10.65
N GLU A 395 -14.19 34.74 -11.00
CA GLU A 395 -15.61 34.44 -11.20
C GLU A 395 -15.76 33.50 -12.41
N THR A 396 -15.22 32.29 -12.33
CA THR A 396 -15.69 31.19 -13.16
C THR A 396 -16.97 30.69 -12.53
N GLY A 397 -18.09 31.29 -12.96
CA GLY A 397 -19.46 30.81 -12.83
C GLY A 397 -19.71 29.78 -11.74
N GLN A 398 -19.68 30.21 -10.48
CA GLN A 398 -20.27 29.44 -9.39
C GLN A 398 -21.80 29.58 -9.46
N GLU A 399 -22.41 28.81 -10.34
CA GLU A 399 -23.85 28.54 -10.32
C GLU A 399 -24.15 27.03 -10.21
N THR A 400 -23.26 26.20 -9.66
CA THR A 400 -23.53 24.76 -9.54
C THR A 400 -23.71 24.28 -8.10
N GLY A 401 -23.00 24.86 -7.12
CA GLY A 401 -23.11 24.45 -5.71
C GLY A 401 -24.31 25.04 -4.97
N GLN A 402 -24.53 26.36 -5.07
CA GLN A 402 -25.72 27.00 -4.50
C GLN A 402 -26.99 26.60 -5.26
N VAL A 403 -26.91 26.47 -6.59
CA VAL A 403 -28.05 26.04 -7.41
C VAL A 403 -28.45 24.60 -7.10
N ALA A 404 -27.54 23.65 -6.83
CA ALA A 404 -27.97 22.29 -6.47
C ALA A 404 -28.77 22.23 -5.15
N GLY A 405 -28.36 22.97 -4.11
CA GLY A 405 -29.10 23.06 -2.85
C GLY A 405 -30.38 23.90 -2.94
N GLN A 406 -30.34 24.99 -3.72
CA GLN A 406 -31.47 25.89 -3.95
C GLN A 406 -32.52 25.24 -4.87
N VAL A 407 -32.10 24.51 -5.91
CA VAL A 407 -32.96 23.70 -6.79
C VAL A 407 -33.59 22.56 -5.99
N ALA A 408 -32.87 21.89 -5.08
CA ALA A 408 -33.49 20.89 -4.20
C ALA A 408 -34.59 21.51 -3.30
N GLY A 409 -34.35 22.70 -2.72
CA GLY A 409 -35.37 23.41 -1.93
C GLY A 409 -36.57 23.91 -2.75
N GLN A 410 -36.32 24.36 -3.99
CA GLN A 410 -37.34 24.85 -4.92
C GLN A 410 -38.21 23.71 -5.46
N VAL A 411 -37.61 22.56 -5.80
CA VAL A 411 -38.33 21.33 -6.18
C VAL A 411 -39.21 20.85 -5.02
N MET A 412 -38.70 20.82 -3.79
CA MET A 412 -39.50 20.44 -2.63
C MET A 412 -40.65 21.42 -2.36
N SER A 413 -40.43 22.73 -2.52
CA SER A 413 -41.48 23.74 -2.41
C SER A 413 -42.58 23.54 -3.46
N LEU A 414 -42.20 23.20 -4.70
CA LEU A 414 -43.12 22.86 -5.79
C LEU A 414 -43.97 21.63 -5.45
N VAL A 415 -43.32 20.56 -4.96
CA VAL A 415 -44.00 19.30 -4.58
C VAL A 415 -45.03 19.56 -3.48
N SER A 416 -44.67 20.36 -2.47
CA SER A 416 -45.59 20.77 -1.40
C SER A 416 -46.75 21.63 -1.91
N ALA A 417 -46.50 22.58 -2.82
CA ALA A 417 -47.56 23.46 -3.36
C ALA A 417 -48.55 22.75 -4.29
N LEU A 418 -48.09 21.75 -5.05
CA LEU A 418 -48.93 20.89 -5.87
C LEU A 418 -49.81 19.97 -5.01
N GLY A 419 -49.25 19.41 -3.93
CA GLY A 419 -49.96 18.47 -3.07
C GLY A 419 -50.51 17.28 -3.86
N ASN A 420 -51.77 16.91 -3.61
CA ASN A 420 -52.47 15.88 -4.40
C ASN A 420 -53.33 16.46 -5.54
N ASP A 421 -53.23 17.76 -5.83
CA ASP A 421 -54.06 18.44 -6.81
C ASP A 421 -53.51 18.32 -8.25
N ILE A 422 -54.37 18.53 -9.24
CA ILE A 422 -54.00 18.61 -10.67
C ILE A 422 -54.20 20.05 -11.16
N LEU A 423 -53.11 20.81 -11.26
CA LEU A 423 -53.16 22.26 -11.40
C LEU A 423 -52.54 22.75 -12.72
N PRO A 424 -53.07 23.82 -13.33
CA PRO A 424 -52.41 24.52 -14.42
C PRO A 424 -51.21 25.33 -13.90
N LEU A 425 -50.24 25.58 -14.77
CA LEU A 425 -48.98 26.27 -14.44
C LEU A 425 -49.18 27.60 -13.68
N LYS A 426 -50.19 28.37 -14.05
CA LYS A 426 -50.48 29.69 -13.45
C LYS A 426 -50.87 29.56 -11.97
N GLU A 427 -51.70 28.59 -11.62
CA GLU A 427 -52.16 28.39 -10.24
C GLU A 427 -51.03 27.87 -9.34
N ILE A 428 -50.11 27.05 -9.88
CA ILE A 428 -48.94 26.58 -9.13
C ILE A 428 -48.02 27.76 -8.78
N MET A 429 -47.78 28.66 -9.74
CA MET A 429 -47.00 29.87 -9.52
C MET A 429 -47.67 30.81 -8.49
N GLU A 430 -48.99 30.95 -8.54
CA GLU A 430 -49.77 31.73 -7.56
C GLU A 430 -49.65 31.16 -6.15
N ARG A 431 -49.76 29.83 -5.98
CA ARG A 431 -49.57 29.17 -4.67
C ARG A 431 -48.17 29.39 -4.09
N LEU A 432 -47.15 29.46 -4.94
CA LEU A 432 -45.77 29.73 -4.53
C LEU A 432 -45.45 31.23 -4.43
N SER A 433 -46.42 32.12 -4.68
CA SER A 433 -46.25 33.57 -4.75
C SER A 433 -45.16 34.03 -5.74
N LEU A 434 -44.97 33.31 -6.85
CA LEU A 434 -43.97 33.60 -7.87
C LEU A 434 -44.56 34.36 -9.06
N ARG A 435 -43.90 35.44 -9.48
CA ARG A 435 -44.32 36.26 -10.64
C ARG A 435 -43.52 35.99 -11.92
N GLY A 436 -42.31 35.45 -11.81
CA GLY A 436 -41.41 35.20 -12.94
C GLY A 436 -41.59 33.81 -13.54
N ARG A 437 -42.18 33.72 -14.74
CA ARG A 437 -42.46 32.44 -15.43
C ARG A 437 -41.20 31.68 -15.81
N ASP A 438 -40.19 32.36 -16.34
CA ASP A 438 -38.98 31.69 -16.84
C ASP A 438 -38.19 31.08 -15.68
N ASN A 439 -37.99 31.83 -14.59
CA ASN A 439 -37.36 31.31 -13.37
C ASN A 439 -38.14 30.15 -12.74
N PHE A 440 -39.47 30.22 -12.73
CA PHE A 440 -40.30 29.11 -12.26
C PHE A 440 -40.09 27.84 -13.09
N LEU A 441 -40.05 27.97 -14.42
CA LEU A 441 -39.81 26.83 -15.31
C LEU A 441 -38.41 26.23 -15.10
N THR A 442 -37.37 27.06 -15.06
CA THR A 442 -35.98 26.59 -14.99
C THR A 442 -35.59 26.02 -13.63
N SER A 443 -36.10 26.63 -12.56
CA SER A 443 -35.59 26.38 -11.20
C SER A 443 -36.54 25.53 -10.35
N TYR A 444 -37.81 25.37 -10.76
CA TYR A 444 -38.80 24.58 -10.03
C TYR A 444 -39.34 23.44 -10.91
N LEU A 445 -40.04 23.76 -12.01
CA LEU A 445 -40.84 22.78 -12.74
C LEU A 445 -40.00 21.80 -13.58
N ASN A 446 -39.05 22.29 -14.38
CA ASN A 446 -38.23 21.43 -15.24
C ASN A 446 -37.31 20.49 -14.45
N PRO A 447 -36.69 20.92 -13.34
CA PRO A 447 -35.99 20.00 -12.43
C PRO A 447 -36.92 18.90 -11.88
N ALA A 448 -38.11 19.26 -11.38
CA ALA A 448 -39.06 18.29 -10.83
C ALA A 448 -39.60 17.28 -11.87
N LEU A 449 -39.76 17.71 -13.13
CA LEU A 449 -40.10 16.82 -14.26
C LEU A 449 -38.93 15.87 -14.59
N ARG A 450 -37.68 16.36 -14.59
CA ARG A 450 -36.48 15.54 -14.84
C ARG A 450 -36.24 14.50 -13.75
N GLU A 451 -36.52 14.84 -12.50
CA GLU A 451 -36.44 13.94 -11.36
C GLU A 451 -37.63 12.98 -11.27
N GLY A 452 -38.62 13.11 -12.17
CA GLY A 452 -39.79 12.23 -12.22
C GLY A 452 -40.74 12.38 -11.03
N LEU A 453 -40.70 13.50 -10.32
CA LEU A 453 -41.58 13.79 -9.17
C LEU A 453 -42.91 14.41 -9.58
N VAL A 454 -42.90 15.13 -10.70
CA VAL A 454 -44.07 15.77 -11.32
C VAL A 454 -44.22 15.21 -12.72
N GLU A 455 -45.46 15.10 -13.20
CA GLU A 455 -45.75 14.71 -14.58
C GLU A 455 -46.76 15.65 -15.25
N GLN A 456 -46.72 15.63 -16.59
CA GLN A 456 -47.62 16.36 -17.46
C GLN A 456 -48.89 15.54 -17.75
N THR A 457 -50.04 16.20 -17.76
CA THR A 457 -51.32 15.57 -18.14
C THR A 457 -51.45 15.30 -19.66
N HIS A 458 -50.73 16.05 -20.50
CA HIS A 458 -50.61 15.83 -21.95
C HIS A 458 -49.12 15.75 -22.38
N PRO A 459 -48.42 14.65 -22.10
CA PRO A 459 -46.98 14.54 -22.36
C PRO A 459 -46.62 14.61 -23.85
N GLU A 460 -47.49 14.11 -24.73
CA GLU A 460 -47.30 14.12 -26.19
C GLU A 460 -47.33 15.54 -26.80
N ASN A 461 -47.86 16.53 -26.08
CA ASN A 461 -47.88 17.92 -26.51
C ASN A 461 -47.69 18.87 -25.32
N PRO A 462 -46.42 19.16 -24.95
CA PRO A 462 -46.10 20.02 -23.80
C PRO A 462 -46.64 21.46 -23.88
N LYS A 463 -47.09 21.91 -25.06
CA LYS A 463 -47.71 23.22 -25.30
C LYS A 463 -49.23 23.18 -25.39
N HIS A 464 -49.86 22.07 -24.98
CA HIS A 464 -51.31 21.92 -25.04
C HIS A 464 -52.02 23.04 -24.25
N ARG A 465 -53.08 23.62 -24.82
CA ARG A 465 -53.79 24.77 -24.23
C ARG A 465 -54.35 24.50 -22.83
N ASN A 466 -54.66 23.24 -22.52
CA ASN A 466 -55.18 22.79 -21.23
C ASN A 466 -54.14 22.01 -20.39
N GLN A 467 -52.84 22.24 -20.61
CA GLN A 467 -51.77 21.55 -19.89
C GLN A 467 -51.84 21.79 -18.38
N LYS A 468 -51.92 20.69 -17.61
CA LYS A 468 -51.82 20.67 -16.14
C LYS A 468 -50.71 19.74 -15.66
N TYR A 469 -50.33 19.89 -14.40
CA TYR A 469 -49.27 19.13 -13.75
C TYR A 469 -49.80 18.48 -12.47
N ARG A 470 -49.30 17.29 -12.16
CA ARG A 470 -49.65 16.52 -10.95
C ARG A 470 -48.43 15.74 -10.45
N LEU A 471 -48.44 15.34 -9.19
CA LEU A 471 -47.39 14.49 -8.64
C LEU A 471 -47.47 13.06 -9.19
N THR A 472 -46.31 12.48 -9.46
CA THR A 472 -46.16 11.03 -9.68
C THR A 472 -46.22 10.28 -8.34
N GLU A 473 -46.22 8.95 -8.37
CA GLU A 473 -46.14 8.15 -7.14
C GLU A 473 -44.84 8.44 -6.35
N ALA A 474 -43.72 8.68 -7.04
CA ALA A 474 -42.48 9.11 -6.39
C ALA A 474 -42.63 10.48 -5.70
N GLY A 475 -43.28 11.44 -6.36
CA GLY A 475 -43.58 12.76 -5.79
C GLY A 475 -44.46 12.68 -4.55
N LYS A 476 -45.49 11.82 -4.55
CA LYS A 476 -46.39 11.61 -3.39
C LYS A 476 -45.68 10.98 -2.21
N ILE A 477 -44.76 10.02 -2.45
CA ILE A 477 -43.94 9.42 -1.39
C ILE A 477 -43.08 10.50 -0.73
N ILE A 478 -42.47 11.39 -1.52
CA ILE A 478 -41.67 12.50 -0.99
C ILE A 478 -42.53 13.48 -0.19
N LEU A 479 -43.71 13.86 -0.69
CA LEU A 479 -44.67 14.70 0.02
C LEU A 479 -45.04 14.10 1.39
N SER A 480 -45.30 12.80 1.45
CA SER A 480 -45.65 12.10 2.71
C SER A 480 -44.50 12.01 3.72
N LYS A 481 -43.24 12.04 3.26
CA LYS A 481 -42.05 12.03 4.12
C LYS A 481 -41.72 13.43 4.66
N GLY A 482 -42.02 14.49 3.90
CA GLY A 482 -41.86 15.88 4.32
C GLY A 482 -42.78 16.26 5.50
N ASN A 483 -44.04 15.81 5.47
CA ASN A 483 -45.04 16.13 6.51
C ASN A 483 -44.82 15.44 7.88
N ARG A 484 -43.82 14.56 8.03
CA ARG A 484 -43.50 13.91 9.33
C ARG A 484 -42.43 14.64 10.15
N LYS A 485 -41.85 15.74 9.64
CA LYS A 485 -40.83 16.51 10.37
C LYS A 485 -41.36 17.71 11.16
N ASP A 486 -42.63 18.07 10.99
CA ASP A 486 -43.27 19.21 11.68
C ASP A 486 -44.42 18.77 12.62
N GLY A 487 -44.33 17.56 13.19
CA GLY A 487 -45.28 17.00 14.16
C GLY A 487 -44.63 16.71 15.50
#